data_AF-A0AAP0BZT8-F1
#
_entry.id   AF-A0AAP0BZT8-F1
#
_cell.length_a   1.000
_cell.length_b   1.000
_cell.length_c   1.000
_cell.angle_alpha   90.00
_cell.angle_beta   90.00
_cell.angle_gamma   90.00
#
_symmetry.space_group_name_H-M   'P 1'
#
loop_
_entity.id
_entity.type
_entity.pdbx_description
1 polymer ?
#
loop_
_entity_poly.entity_id
_entity_poly.type
_entity_poly.pdbx_seq_one_letter_code
_entity_poly.pdbx_strand_id
1 'polypeptide(L)'
;MEVHRKIFNVKKRFPLLSKSILLEKLISEQSKEDEGCHIKLSDIPGGLKSFELVAKFCYGVKLEMTSSNVVYLRCAAEYLQMTEEVAEGNLISQTETFINKVILRSWKDSLTALQTCDDLLPYAEDLSIAKRCIDSLAVKAFKDPNLFSWPMTEQGSMQSPGGSVLWNGISTGARTRSRSSDWWYDDVSTLNLSTYKRLISVLESRGVEVETIAGSLTSYAKRYIHGLNNRLNTAHVPLALMPSEEEQRNLLEEIDRLLPFQKGVTSTKFLCNLLRTGLILKASHSCVSNLERRIGMQLDEATLEDLLMPTFTYSMEALYDIDCIQRILEHFLAMDLATSGASPGLVDEEQLIGSLSLTPIITVAKLIDMFLAEVAPDINLKLSKLQSLAAAVPEYARPLDDGLYRAIDIYLKAHPWISESEREQLCGIMDCQKLSLEACTHAAQNERLPLRVIVQVLFFEQLQLRTSIAGCFLVSDNLDGSRPLRSGLVAPNEGGGWTTSVRDNQVLKVGMDHMRTRVSELEKECSTMRQEKRD
;
A
#
# COMPACT_ATOMS: atom_id res chain seq x y z
N MET A 1 38.71 -4.09 40.74
CA MET A 1 37.67 -3.20 40.16
C MET A 1 36.36 -3.96 40.14
N GLU A 2 35.29 -3.38 40.66
CA GLU A 2 33.95 -3.95 40.61
C GLU A 2 33.15 -3.26 39.50
N VAL A 3 32.74 -4.02 38.50
CA VAL A 3 31.84 -3.57 37.43
C VAL A 3 30.55 -4.37 37.62
N HIS A 4 29.40 -3.71 37.80
CA HIS A 4 28.11 -4.40 37.91
C HIS A 4 28.12 -5.65 38.83
N ARG A 5 28.69 -5.53 40.05
CA ARG A 5 28.81 -6.60 41.07
C ARG A 5 29.75 -7.77 40.74
N LYS A 6 30.53 -7.72 39.65
CA LYS A 6 31.66 -8.66 39.43
C LYS A 6 33.00 -7.98 39.68
N ILE A 7 33.88 -8.70 40.36
CA ILE A 7 35.21 -8.21 40.73
C ILE A 7 36.23 -8.68 39.70
N PHE A 8 36.86 -7.73 39.01
CA PHE A 8 38.06 -7.94 38.21
C PHE A 8 39.31 -7.74 39.06
N ASN A 9 40.07 -8.82 39.22
CA ASN A 9 41.38 -8.81 39.87
C ASN A 9 42.44 -8.36 38.86
N VAL A 10 42.62 -7.05 38.78
CA VAL A 10 43.60 -6.41 37.91
C VAL A 10 44.96 -6.45 38.61
N LYS A 11 45.83 -7.41 38.23
CA LYS A 11 47.14 -7.63 38.87
C LYS A 11 48.16 -6.50 38.63
N LYS A 12 48.00 -5.70 37.56
CA LYS A 12 48.84 -4.53 37.27
C LYS A 12 47.96 -3.33 36.96
N ARG A 13 47.95 -2.31 37.82
CA ARG A 13 47.12 -1.10 37.61
C ARG A 13 47.67 -0.19 36.50
N PHE A 14 48.99 -0.23 36.29
CA PHE A 14 49.71 0.67 35.38
C PHE A 14 49.17 0.72 33.94
N PRO A 15 48.84 -0.40 33.26
CA PRO A 15 48.33 -0.35 31.88
C PRO A 15 46.95 0.30 31.74
N LEU A 16 46.12 0.25 32.79
CA LEU A 16 44.82 0.93 32.80
C LEU A 16 44.99 2.43 33.06
N LEU A 17 45.88 2.79 34.00
CA LEU A 17 46.19 4.17 34.35
C LEU A 17 46.82 4.93 33.18
N SER A 18 47.75 4.29 32.45
CA SER A 18 48.44 4.93 31.33
C SER A 18 47.57 5.18 30.09
N LYS A 19 46.28 4.83 30.13
CA LYS A 19 45.35 4.95 29.01
C LYS A 19 44.04 5.65 29.36
N SER A 20 43.71 5.83 30.63
CA SER A 20 42.42 6.39 31.09
C SER A 20 42.59 7.43 32.19
N ILE A 21 42.17 8.66 31.90
CA ILE A 21 42.19 9.78 32.86
C ILE A 21 41.22 9.52 34.02
N LEU A 22 40.05 8.97 33.73
CA LEU A 22 39.04 8.71 34.77
C LEU A 22 39.55 7.67 35.78
N LEU A 23 40.16 6.59 35.30
CA LEU A 23 40.73 5.58 36.20
C LEU A 23 41.92 6.12 36.98
N GLU A 24 42.73 6.99 36.39
CA GLU A 24 43.81 7.69 37.09
C GLU A 24 43.28 8.54 38.25
N LYS A 25 42.26 9.37 38.00
CA LYS A 25 41.59 10.18 39.03
C LYS A 25 41.03 9.32 40.16
N LEU A 26 40.21 8.32 39.84
CA LEU A 26 39.56 7.44 40.81
C LEU A 26 40.58 6.65 41.67
N ILE A 27 41.69 6.21 41.07
CA ILE A 27 42.76 5.52 41.81
C ILE A 27 43.53 6.48 42.71
N SER A 28 43.84 7.69 42.22
CA SER A 28 44.57 8.70 43.00
C SER A 28 43.80 9.21 44.23
N GLU A 29 42.47 9.27 44.12
CA GLU A 29 41.57 9.64 45.21
C GLU A 29 41.48 8.54 46.27
N GLN A 30 41.43 7.27 45.86
CA GLN A 30 41.37 6.13 46.79
C GLN A 30 42.71 5.71 47.38
N SER A 31 43.85 5.98 46.73
CA SER A 31 45.17 5.57 47.23
C SER A 31 45.65 6.30 48.49
N LYS A 32 44.84 7.22 49.03
CA LYS A 32 45.10 7.90 50.31
C LYS A 32 44.64 7.11 51.54
N GLU A 33 43.87 6.03 51.34
CA GLU A 33 43.39 5.13 52.40
C GLU A 33 43.91 3.71 52.10
N ASP A 34 44.62 3.12 53.06
CA ASP A 34 45.47 1.94 52.81
C ASP A 34 44.71 0.60 52.71
N GLU A 35 45.35 -0.35 52.03
CA GLU A 35 44.99 -1.76 51.79
C GLU A 35 43.72 -2.07 50.97
N GLY A 36 43.83 -1.81 49.66
CA GLY A 36 42.99 -2.44 48.64
C GLY A 36 42.11 -1.46 47.87
N CYS A 37 42.65 -0.87 46.79
CA CYS A 37 41.88 0.02 45.92
C CYS A 37 40.73 -0.73 45.23
N HIS A 38 39.53 -0.55 45.77
CA HIS A 38 38.27 -1.09 45.28
C HIS A 38 37.49 -0.01 44.55
N ILE A 39 37.69 0.07 43.24
CA ILE A 39 36.95 1.00 42.38
C ILE A 39 35.66 0.34 41.93
N LYS A 40 34.52 0.96 42.22
CA LYS A 40 33.22 0.62 41.63
C LYS A 40 33.01 1.43 40.35
N LEU A 41 32.78 0.73 39.25
CA LEU A 41 32.34 1.28 37.96
C LEU A 41 30.92 0.75 37.70
N SER A 42 29.94 1.37 38.34
CA SER A 42 28.52 1.02 38.20
C SER A 42 27.98 1.42 36.83
N ASP A 43 28.45 2.53 36.26
CA ASP A 43 27.74 3.23 35.18
C ASP A 43 28.43 3.11 33.81
N ILE A 44 29.34 2.14 33.65
CA ILE A 44 30.06 1.98 32.39
C ILE A 44 29.11 1.53 31.25
N PRO A 45 29.10 2.24 30.10
CA PRO A 45 28.26 1.88 28.96
C PRO A 45 28.52 0.45 28.46
N GLY A 46 27.47 -0.35 28.33
CA GLY A 46 27.53 -1.77 27.95
C GLY A 46 28.11 -2.72 29.00
N GLY A 47 28.34 -2.22 30.21
CA GLY A 47 28.65 -3.00 31.39
C GLY A 47 29.93 -3.84 31.25
N LEU A 48 29.82 -5.08 31.72
CA LEU A 48 30.95 -5.99 31.88
C LEU A 48 31.70 -6.29 30.57
N LYS A 49 30.95 -6.50 29.49
CA LYS A 49 31.52 -6.92 28.19
C LYS A 49 32.36 -5.79 27.59
N SER A 50 31.86 -4.55 27.64
CA SER A 50 32.61 -3.38 27.20
C SER A 50 33.88 -3.19 28.01
N PHE A 51 33.78 -3.28 29.35
CA PHE A 51 34.95 -3.12 30.21
C PHE A 51 36.02 -4.18 29.94
N GLU A 52 35.63 -5.43 29.72
CA GLU A 52 36.58 -6.50 29.42
C GLU A 52 37.38 -6.21 28.14
N LEU A 53 36.72 -5.71 27.09
CA LEU A 53 37.38 -5.34 25.84
C LEU A 53 38.29 -4.12 26.02
N VAL A 54 37.85 -3.11 26.76
CA VAL A 54 38.68 -1.94 27.09
C VAL A 54 39.90 -2.37 27.91
N ALA A 55 39.73 -3.25 28.89
CA ALA A 55 40.83 -3.77 29.68
C ALA A 55 41.84 -4.52 28.79
N LYS A 56 41.36 -5.43 27.91
CA LYS A 56 42.21 -6.11 26.92
C LYS A 56 43.04 -5.12 26.10
N PHE A 57 42.42 -4.05 25.62
CA PHE A 57 43.11 -2.97 24.91
C PHE A 57 44.21 -2.30 25.75
N CYS A 58 43.90 -1.91 26.99
CA CYS A 58 44.87 -1.30 27.90
C CYS A 58 46.07 -2.22 28.18
N TYR A 59 45.86 -3.54 28.20
CA TYR A 59 46.93 -4.53 28.35
C TYR A 59 47.69 -4.84 27.04
N GLY A 60 47.41 -4.13 25.94
CA GLY A 60 48.09 -4.29 24.66
C GLY A 60 47.60 -5.47 23.83
N VAL A 61 46.46 -6.08 24.17
CA VAL A 61 45.84 -7.12 23.35
C VAL A 61 45.23 -6.46 22.12
N LYS A 62 45.52 -7.00 20.93
CA LYS A 62 44.93 -6.52 19.68
C LYS A 62 43.41 -6.70 19.72
N LEU A 63 42.70 -5.59 19.54
CA LEU A 63 41.23 -5.56 19.57
C LEU A 63 40.67 -5.73 18.15
N GLU A 64 39.80 -6.70 17.95
CA GLU A 64 39.04 -6.85 16.70
C GLU A 64 37.78 -5.97 16.78
N MET A 65 37.78 -4.87 16.03
CA MET A 65 36.61 -3.97 15.93
C MET A 65 35.63 -4.50 14.88
N THR A 66 34.36 -4.59 15.25
CA THR A 66 33.24 -5.04 14.43
C THR A 66 32.08 -4.05 14.53
N SER A 67 31.13 -4.11 13.61
CA SER A 67 29.92 -3.29 13.65
C SER A 67 29.03 -3.54 14.88
N SER A 68 29.15 -4.72 15.50
CA SER A 68 28.43 -5.09 16.72
C SER A 68 29.11 -4.66 18.03
N ASN A 69 30.40 -4.32 18.02
CA ASN A 69 31.15 -3.97 19.25
C ASN A 69 31.66 -2.54 19.29
N VAL A 70 31.79 -1.85 18.15
CA VAL A 70 32.45 -0.55 18.10
C VAL A 70 31.69 0.53 18.87
N VAL A 71 30.36 0.50 18.87
CA VAL A 71 29.53 1.49 19.59
C VAL A 71 29.74 1.35 21.10
N TYR A 72 29.75 0.10 21.60
CA TYR A 72 30.08 -0.23 22.98
C TYR A 72 31.46 0.29 23.39
N LEU A 73 32.47 0.06 22.55
CA LEU A 73 33.84 0.52 22.77
C LEU A 73 33.94 2.04 22.75
N ARG A 74 33.28 2.71 21.79
CA ARG A 74 33.31 4.17 21.65
C ARG A 74 32.66 4.86 22.85
N CYS A 75 31.54 4.35 23.35
CA CYS A 75 30.86 4.88 24.53
C CYS A 75 31.65 4.62 25.81
N ALA A 76 32.18 3.40 25.99
CA ALA A 76 32.99 3.07 27.15
C ALA A 76 34.32 3.85 27.19
N ALA A 77 34.94 4.06 26.03
CA ALA A 77 36.17 4.86 25.89
C ALA A 77 35.93 6.34 26.25
N GLU A 78 34.78 6.90 25.86
CA GLU A 78 34.37 8.25 26.26
C GLU A 78 34.19 8.35 27.77
N TYR A 79 33.43 7.42 28.36
CA TYR A 79 33.21 7.37 29.81
C TYR A 79 34.54 7.29 30.58
N LEU A 80 35.49 6.50 30.09
CA LEU A 80 36.81 6.34 30.70
C LEU A 80 37.81 7.45 30.31
N GLN A 81 37.41 8.44 29.50
CA GLN A 81 38.25 9.54 29.03
C GLN A 81 39.56 9.05 28.40
N MET A 82 39.45 8.08 27.48
CA MET A 82 40.59 7.47 26.78
C MET A 82 40.97 8.26 25.54
N THR A 83 41.45 9.49 25.75
CA THR A 83 41.78 10.46 24.68
C THR A 83 43.21 10.27 24.15
N GLU A 84 43.49 10.84 22.98
CA GLU A 84 44.83 10.88 22.39
C GLU A 84 45.84 11.67 23.24
N GLU A 85 45.36 12.57 24.11
CA GLU A 85 46.21 13.35 25.02
C GLU A 85 46.95 12.46 26.03
N VAL A 86 46.36 11.31 26.38
CA VAL A 86 46.94 10.35 27.33
C VAL A 86 47.94 9.44 26.64
N ALA A 87 47.59 8.96 25.44
CA ALA A 87 48.43 8.09 24.66
C ALA A 87 48.08 8.14 23.18
N GLU A 88 49.09 8.08 22.33
CA GLU A 88 48.90 8.00 20.88
C GLU A 88 48.12 6.75 20.48
N GLY A 89 47.16 6.91 19.57
CA GLY A 89 46.29 5.85 19.10
C GLY A 89 45.38 5.32 20.21
N ASN A 90 44.85 6.17 21.09
CA ASN A 90 43.97 5.72 22.16
C ASN A 90 42.60 5.28 21.63
N LEU A 91 41.82 4.61 22.48
CA LEU A 91 40.63 3.88 22.06
C LEU A 91 39.56 4.78 21.40
N ILE A 92 39.41 6.03 21.85
CA ILE A 92 38.48 6.99 21.22
C ILE A 92 38.83 7.23 19.75
N SER A 93 40.10 7.52 19.46
CA SER A 93 40.57 7.80 18.09
C SER A 93 40.51 6.58 17.18
N GLN A 94 40.87 5.39 17.71
CA GLN A 94 40.77 4.15 16.94
C GLN A 94 39.32 3.82 16.58
N THR A 95 38.41 3.90 17.55
CA THR A 95 36.99 3.65 17.32
C THR A 95 36.36 4.70 16.40
N GLU A 96 36.70 5.98 16.57
CA GLU A 96 36.23 7.06 15.70
C GLU A 96 36.70 6.89 14.26
N THR A 97 37.95 6.50 14.06
CA THR A 97 38.51 6.20 12.74
C THR A 97 37.77 5.02 12.10
N PHE A 98 37.50 3.95 12.87
CA PHE A 98 36.78 2.79 12.37
C PHE A 98 35.33 3.12 12.00
N ILE A 99 34.63 3.90 12.83
CA ILE A 99 33.26 4.37 12.53
C ILE A 99 33.25 5.14 11.19
N ASN A 100 34.14 6.12 11.02
CA ASN A 100 34.20 6.94 9.81
C ASN A 100 34.63 6.17 8.54
N LYS A 101 35.63 5.29 8.66
CA LYS A 101 36.25 4.64 7.49
C LYS A 101 35.60 3.32 7.11
N VAL A 102 34.95 2.63 8.04
CA VAL A 102 34.37 1.29 7.81
C VAL A 102 32.85 1.33 7.98
N ILE A 103 32.36 1.65 9.18
CA ILE A 103 30.92 1.57 9.52
C ILE A 103 30.08 2.46 8.60
N LEU A 104 30.38 3.76 8.55
CA LEU A 104 29.60 4.73 7.77
C LEU A 104 29.77 4.55 6.26
N ARG A 105 30.67 3.68 5.80
CA ARG A 105 30.82 3.35 4.38
C ARG A 105 30.01 2.12 3.97
N SER A 106 29.66 1.25 4.91
CA SER A 106 28.93 0.01 4.69
C SER A 106 27.48 0.12 5.13
N TRP A 107 26.53 -0.31 4.27
CA TRP A 107 25.10 -0.35 4.62
C TRP A 107 24.85 -1.28 5.81
N LYS A 108 25.30 -2.54 5.69
CA LYS A 108 25.11 -3.58 6.71
C LYS A 108 25.74 -3.20 8.04
N ASP A 109 26.93 -2.61 8.00
CA ASP A 109 27.62 -2.19 9.22
C ASP A 109 26.99 -0.96 9.87
N SER A 110 26.53 0.02 9.06
CA SER A 110 25.77 1.17 9.58
C SER A 110 24.46 0.73 10.24
N LEU A 111 23.76 -0.25 9.65
CA LEU A 111 22.53 -0.79 10.21
C LEU A 111 22.78 -1.54 11.52
N THR A 112 23.78 -2.43 11.53
CA THR A 112 24.14 -3.19 12.74
C THR A 112 24.60 -2.25 13.86
N ALA A 113 25.43 -1.25 13.55
CA ALA A 113 25.87 -0.26 14.52
C ALA A 113 24.69 0.56 15.06
N LEU A 114 23.73 0.93 14.20
CA LEU A 114 22.53 1.64 14.61
C LEU A 114 21.67 0.81 15.57
N GLN A 115 21.47 -0.48 15.32
CA GLN A 115 20.77 -1.39 16.24
C GLN A 115 21.46 -1.47 17.60
N THR A 116 22.81 -1.50 17.64
CA THR A 116 23.54 -1.50 18.92
C THR A 116 23.45 -0.18 19.69
N CYS A 117 23.04 0.92 19.05
CA CYS A 117 22.85 2.19 19.75
C CYS A 117 21.67 2.14 20.72
N ASP A 118 20.65 1.31 20.44
CA ASP A 118 19.45 1.18 21.27
C ASP A 118 19.79 0.68 22.69
N ASP A 119 20.80 -0.20 22.81
CA ASP A 119 21.28 -0.74 24.10
C ASP A 119 22.10 0.28 24.93
N LEU A 120 22.49 1.39 24.32
CA LEU A 120 23.49 2.34 24.85
C LEU A 120 22.96 3.77 24.97
N LEU A 121 21.65 3.97 24.90
CA LEU A 121 21.04 5.27 25.15
C LEU A 121 21.23 5.68 26.64
N PRO A 122 21.56 6.95 26.95
CA PRO A 122 21.68 8.10 26.02
C PRO A 122 23.08 8.29 25.40
N TYR A 123 24.12 7.57 25.84
CA TYR A 123 25.52 7.78 25.43
C TYR A 123 25.73 7.77 23.92
N ALA A 124 25.06 6.87 23.20
CA ALA A 124 25.16 6.78 21.74
C ALA A 124 24.59 8.02 21.01
N GLU A 125 23.59 8.70 21.59
CA GLU A 125 23.03 9.96 21.07
C GLU A 125 23.92 11.15 21.36
N ASP A 126 24.45 11.24 22.59
CA ASP A 126 25.36 12.32 22.98
C ASP A 126 26.61 12.34 22.09
N LEU A 127 27.11 11.15 21.74
CA LEU A 127 28.22 10.96 20.80
C LEU A 127 27.81 11.08 19.33
N SER A 128 26.53 11.35 19.04
CA SER A 128 25.95 11.47 17.70
C SER A 128 26.19 10.25 16.80
N ILE A 129 26.42 9.06 17.36
CA ILE A 129 26.69 7.83 16.59
C ILE A 129 25.44 7.40 15.85
N ALA A 130 24.28 7.37 16.54
CA ALA A 130 23.00 7.02 15.95
C ALA A 130 22.64 7.95 14.78
N LYS A 131 22.73 9.27 15.00
CA LYS A 131 22.50 10.29 13.96
C LYS A 131 23.37 10.06 12.72
N ARG A 132 24.68 9.84 12.91
CA ARG A 132 25.63 9.60 11.81
C ARG A 132 25.31 8.31 11.05
N CYS A 133 24.89 7.26 11.74
CA CYS A 133 24.47 6.01 11.11
C CYS A 133 23.19 6.21 10.29
N ILE A 134 22.18 6.91 10.82
CA ILE A 134 20.94 7.26 10.10
C ILE A 134 21.27 8.09 8.85
N ASP A 135 22.10 9.12 8.98
CA ASP A 135 22.54 9.95 7.86
C ASP A 135 23.27 9.12 6.78
N SER A 136 24.14 8.21 7.21
CA SER A 136 24.86 7.28 6.34
C SER A 136 23.93 6.35 5.58
N LEU A 137 22.90 5.80 6.24
CA LEU A 137 21.89 4.95 5.62
C LEU A 137 21.05 5.76 4.63
N ALA A 138 20.61 6.95 5.01
CA ALA A 138 19.81 7.81 4.16
C ALA A 138 20.54 8.23 2.87
N VAL A 139 21.84 8.56 2.96
CA VAL A 139 22.67 8.82 1.76
C VAL A 139 22.73 7.61 0.83
N LYS A 140 22.77 6.39 1.37
CA LYS A 140 22.86 5.16 0.58
C LYS A 140 21.53 4.74 -0.01
N ALA A 141 20.42 4.96 0.71
CA ALA A 141 19.08 4.71 0.20
C ALA A 141 18.73 5.68 -0.95
N PHE A 142 19.19 6.93 -0.87
CA PHE A 142 18.97 7.93 -1.92
C PHE A 142 19.79 7.70 -3.21
N LYS A 143 21.01 7.13 -3.10
CA LYS A 143 21.88 6.92 -4.27
C LYS A 143 21.55 5.60 -4.97
N ASP A 144 21.35 5.62 -6.29
CA ASP A 144 21.05 4.45 -7.11
C ASP A 144 21.97 3.25 -6.73
N PRO A 145 21.40 2.09 -6.33
CA PRO A 145 22.17 0.90 -5.95
C PRO A 145 23.14 0.40 -7.04
N ASN A 146 23.02 0.87 -8.29
CA ASN A 146 23.91 0.54 -9.40
C ASN A 146 25.23 1.35 -9.42
N LEU A 147 25.34 2.45 -8.66
CA LEU A 147 26.55 3.29 -8.64
C LEU A 147 27.66 2.76 -7.72
N PHE A 148 27.34 1.80 -6.87
CA PHE A 148 28.32 1.10 -6.04
C PHE A 148 28.24 -0.40 -6.34
N SER A 149 29.26 -0.91 -7.01
CA SER A 149 29.50 -2.35 -7.21
C SER A 149 29.67 -3.03 -5.85
N TRP A 150 28.57 -3.38 -5.20
CA TRP A 150 28.59 -4.15 -3.95
C TRP A 150 28.88 -5.62 -4.29
N PRO A 151 29.93 -6.22 -3.71
CA PRO A 151 30.03 -7.66 -3.68
C PRO A 151 29.11 -8.14 -2.56
N MET A 152 28.14 -9.02 -2.81
CA MET A 152 27.68 -9.90 -1.74
C MET A 152 27.08 -11.21 -2.22
N THR A 153 27.61 -12.25 -1.58
CA THR A 153 27.14 -13.62 -1.35
C THR A 153 25.68 -13.88 -1.69
N GLU A 154 25.48 -14.71 -2.71
CA GLU A 154 24.21 -15.36 -3.02
C GLU A 154 23.79 -16.29 -1.87
N GLN A 155 22.68 -15.97 -1.22
CA GLN A 155 21.87 -16.95 -0.52
C GLN A 155 20.45 -16.85 -1.08
N GLY A 156 20.22 -17.62 -2.14
CA GLY A 156 18.93 -17.72 -2.80
C GLY A 156 19.04 -18.52 -4.09
N SER A 157 18.68 -19.81 -4.00
CA SER A 157 18.36 -20.77 -5.08
C SER A 157 19.08 -20.63 -6.42
N MET A 158 19.91 -21.64 -6.74
CA MET A 158 20.50 -21.84 -8.06
C MET A 158 19.45 -21.71 -9.18
N GLN A 159 19.49 -20.61 -9.93
CA GLN A 159 19.08 -20.58 -11.32
C GLN A 159 20.21 -19.97 -12.14
N SER A 160 20.79 -20.83 -12.98
CA SER A 160 21.79 -20.69 -14.06
C SER A 160 22.57 -19.38 -14.29
N PRO A 161 23.86 -19.47 -14.66
CA PRO A 161 24.74 -18.33 -14.85
C PRO A 161 24.44 -17.63 -16.17
N GLY A 162 23.90 -16.42 -16.11
CA GLY A 162 23.43 -15.66 -17.26
C GLY A 162 23.89 -14.21 -17.30
N GLY A 163 25.21 -13.98 -17.37
CA GLY A 163 25.80 -12.81 -18.03
C GLY A 163 26.02 -11.54 -17.20
N SER A 164 27.30 -11.19 -17.03
CA SER A 164 27.77 -9.84 -16.66
C SER A 164 27.35 -8.81 -17.72
N VAL A 165 26.98 -7.61 -17.26
CA VAL A 165 26.37 -6.53 -18.07
C VAL A 165 27.34 -5.85 -19.05
N LEU A 166 28.65 -6.07 -18.97
CA LEU A 166 29.58 -5.60 -20.01
C LEU A 166 30.75 -6.56 -20.15
N TRP A 167 30.98 -7.09 -21.35
CA TRP A 167 32.29 -7.62 -21.76
C TRP A 167 32.69 -6.97 -23.08
N ASN A 168 33.81 -6.25 -23.08
CA ASN A 168 34.39 -5.58 -24.25
C ASN A 168 33.44 -4.69 -25.09
N GLY A 169 32.59 -3.87 -24.46
CA GLY A 169 31.86 -2.80 -25.16
C GLY A 169 30.75 -3.25 -26.12
N ILE A 170 30.31 -4.51 -26.06
CA ILE A 170 29.15 -5.02 -26.82
C ILE A 170 28.03 -5.33 -25.83
N SER A 171 26.90 -4.64 -25.98
CA SER A 171 25.70 -4.87 -25.17
C SER A 171 25.13 -6.26 -25.46
N THR A 172 25.25 -7.19 -24.52
CA THR A 172 24.39 -8.38 -24.50
C THR A 172 23.00 -7.88 -24.10
N GLY A 173 21.97 -8.17 -24.90
CA GLY A 173 20.60 -7.64 -24.75
C GLY A 173 19.85 -8.02 -23.45
N ALA A 174 20.56 -8.30 -22.37
CA ALA A 174 20.02 -8.35 -21.03
C ALA A 174 19.52 -6.95 -20.64
N ARG A 175 18.19 -6.79 -20.57
CA ARG A 175 17.59 -5.60 -19.97
C ARG A 175 18.17 -5.45 -18.57
N THR A 176 18.71 -4.28 -18.25
CA THR A 176 18.97 -3.89 -16.87
C THR A 176 17.66 -4.05 -16.12
N ARG A 177 17.54 -5.11 -15.31
CA ARG A 177 16.56 -5.11 -14.23
C ARG A 177 17.02 -3.98 -13.33
N SER A 178 16.40 -2.80 -13.42
CA SER A 178 16.51 -1.80 -12.37
C SER A 178 16.18 -2.56 -11.08
N ARG A 179 17.16 -2.69 -10.17
CA ARG A 179 16.88 -3.22 -8.84
C ARG A 179 15.69 -2.41 -8.32
N SER A 180 14.62 -3.10 -7.93
CA SER A 180 13.44 -2.44 -7.39
C SER A 180 13.88 -1.52 -6.24
N SER A 181 13.16 -0.41 -6.07
CA SER A 181 13.32 0.53 -4.93
C SER A 181 13.36 -0.17 -3.57
N ASP A 182 12.88 -1.42 -3.50
CA ASP A 182 12.57 -2.18 -2.30
C ASP A 182 13.76 -2.93 -1.68
N TRP A 183 14.96 -2.88 -2.29
CA TRP A 183 16.11 -3.70 -1.87
C TRP A 183 16.53 -3.54 -0.41
N TRP A 184 16.17 -2.42 0.23
CA TRP A 184 16.55 -2.06 1.59
C TRP A 184 15.39 -2.13 2.61
N TYR A 185 14.16 -2.41 2.16
CA TYR A 185 12.98 -2.34 3.04
C TYR A 185 13.04 -3.37 4.17
N ASP A 186 13.41 -4.61 3.84
CA ASP A 186 13.50 -5.69 4.83
C ASP A 186 14.57 -5.41 5.89
N ASP A 187 15.68 -4.80 5.47
CA ASP A 187 16.78 -4.43 6.36
C ASP A 187 16.33 -3.36 7.38
N VAL A 188 15.72 -2.27 6.94
CA VAL A 188 15.27 -1.20 7.86
C VAL A 188 14.07 -1.60 8.69
N SER A 189 13.28 -2.58 8.22
CA SER A 189 12.16 -3.12 9.00
C SER A 189 12.61 -3.91 10.23
N THR A 190 13.90 -4.12 10.43
CA THR A 190 14.45 -4.66 11.68
C THR A 190 14.62 -3.61 12.78
N LEU A 191 14.55 -2.31 12.44
CA LEU A 191 14.73 -1.21 13.38
C LEU A 191 13.50 -1.05 14.28
N ASN A 192 13.73 -0.60 15.51
CA ASN A 192 12.64 -0.19 16.39
C ASN A 192 11.88 1.03 15.80
N LEU A 193 10.66 1.25 16.27
CA LEU A 193 9.78 2.29 15.73
C LEU A 193 10.38 3.71 15.84
N SER A 194 11.05 4.02 16.95
CA SER A 194 11.63 5.35 17.18
C SER A 194 12.80 5.65 16.24
N THR A 195 13.70 4.70 16.03
CA THR A 195 14.83 4.81 15.11
C THR A 195 14.38 4.77 13.66
N TYR A 196 13.41 3.92 13.32
CA TYR A 196 12.79 3.89 11.99
C TYR A 196 12.14 5.22 11.64
N LYS A 197 11.35 5.82 12.56
CA LYS A 197 10.75 7.15 12.37
C LYS A 197 11.79 8.24 12.09
N ARG A 198 12.89 8.24 12.82
CA ARG A 198 14.00 9.18 12.60
C ARG A 198 14.64 8.98 11.23
N LEU A 199 14.80 7.72 10.80
CA LEU A 199 15.29 7.42 9.45
C LEU A 199 14.34 7.97 8.38
N ILE A 200 13.03 7.74 8.49
CA ILE A 200 12.04 8.29 7.55
C ILE A 200 12.12 9.81 7.48
N SER A 201 12.16 10.50 8.62
CA SER A 201 12.28 11.97 8.64
C SER A 201 13.56 12.48 7.95
N VAL A 202 14.67 11.77 8.09
CA VAL A 202 15.92 12.12 7.40
C VAL A 202 15.82 11.83 5.89
N LEU A 203 15.18 10.73 5.48
CA LEU A 203 14.93 10.42 4.07
C LEU A 203 14.06 11.49 3.40
N GLU A 204 12.99 11.93 4.07
CA GLU A 204 12.12 13.02 3.63
C GLU A 204 12.91 14.32 3.44
N SER A 205 13.72 14.70 4.44
CA SER A 205 14.54 15.92 4.38
C SER A 205 15.57 15.93 3.25
N ARG A 206 15.92 14.74 2.73
CA ARG A 206 16.89 14.55 1.64
C ARG A 206 16.22 14.45 0.27
N GLY A 207 14.90 14.47 0.20
CA GLY A 207 14.14 14.41 -1.05
C GLY A 207 14.11 13.02 -1.69
N VAL A 208 14.13 11.95 -0.89
CA VAL A 208 13.86 10.60 -1.39
C VAL A 208 12.43 10.55 -1.95
N GLU A 209 12.22 9.79 -3.03
CA GLU A 209 10.92 9.63 -3.67
C GLU A 209 9.85 9.15 -2.67
N VAL A 210 8.66 9.75 -2.79
CA VAL A 210 7.56 9.55 -1.84
C VAL A 210 7.03 8.11 -1.94
N GLU A 211 7.12 7.52 -3.14
CA GLU A 211 6.82 6.13 -3.47
C GLU A 211 7.75 5.16 -2.74
N THR A 212 9.05 5.48 -2.70
CA THR A 212 10.06 4.70 -1.99
C THR A 212 9.82 4.71 -0.48
N ILE A 213 9.46 5.88 0.08
CA ILE A 213 9.13 6.02 1.49
C ILE A 213 7.87 5.19 1.83
N ALA A 214 6.80 5.34 1.05
CA ALA A 214 5.55 4.60 1.22
C ALA A 214 5.73 3.09 1.05
N GLY A 215 6.58 2.66 0.12
CA GLY A 215 6.96 1.26 -0.05
C GLY A 215 7.65 0.71 1.20
N SER A 216 8.59 1.45 1.78
CA SER A 216 9.27 1.04 3.01
C SER A 216 8.30 0.99 4.20
N LEU A 217 7.39 1.96 4.33
CA LEU A 217 6.36 2.01 5.36
C LEU A 217 5.41 0.83 5.24
N THR A 218 5.02 0.48 4.02
CA THR A 218 4.19 -0.69 3.72
C THR A 218 4.87 -1.99 4.15
N SER A 219 6.17 -2.14 3.88
CA SER A 219 6.94 -3.31 4.32
C SER A 219 7.05 -3.37 5.84
N TYR A 220 7.35 -2.23 6.47
CA TYR A 220 7.41 -2.10 7.93
C TYR A 220 6.07 -2.51 8.58
N ALA A 221 4.95 -1.96 8.07
CA ALA A 221 3.61 -2.27 8.53
C ALA A 221 3.31 -3.77 8.44
N LYS A 222 3.58 -4.39 7.28
CA LYS A 222 3.31 -5.81 7.03
C LYS A 222 4.10 -6.75 7.95
N ARG A 223 5.26 -6.31 8.43
CA ARG A 223 6.10 -7.09 9.35
C ARG A 223 5.55 -7.12 10.77
N TYR A 224 4.98 -6.02 11.24
CA TYR A 224 4.59 -5.86 12.65
C TYR A 224 3.06 -5.88 12.89
N ILE A 225 2.25 -5.70 11.84
CA ILE A 225 0.78 -5.69 11.91
C ILE A 225 0.23 -6.96 11.25
N HIS A 226 -0.31 -7.86 12.06
CA HIS A 226 -0.70 -9.21 11.66
C HIS A 226 -1.88 -9.27 10.67
N GLY A 227 -2.74 -8.24 10.65
CA GLY A 227 -3.87 -8.13 9.72
C GLY A 227 -3.48 -7.77 8.28
N LEU A 228 -2.25 -7.30 8.05
CA LEU A 228 -1.79 -6.82 6.75
C LEU A 228 -1.11 -7.91 5.90
N ASN A 229 -0.81 -9.07 6.49
CA ASN A 229 -0.11 -10.15 5.82
C ASN A 229 -1.08 -11.29 5.48
N ASN A 230 -1.15 -11.66 4.19
CA ASN A 230 -2.02 -12.73 3.71
C ASN A 230 -1.47 -14.08 4.20
N ARG A 231 -1.93 -14.56 5.36
CA ARG A 231 -1.92 -15.95 5.93
C ARG A 231 -0.86 -17.01 5.51
N LEU A 232 0.29 -16.68 4.93
CA LEU A 232 1.24 -17.67 4.38
C LEU A 232 2.68 -17.54 4.89
N ASN A 233 3.07 -16.45 5.56
CA ASN A 233 4.46 -16.26 6.02
C ASN A 233 4.63 -16.16 7.55
N THR A 234 3.58 -16.36 8.35
CA THR A 234 3.66 -16.34 9.82
C THR A 234 4.22 -17.64 10.44
N ALA A 235 4.72 -18.58 9.64
CA ALA A 235 5.26 -19.85 10.13
C ALA A 235 6.57 -19.72 10.96
N HIS A 236 7.17 -18.52 11.05
CA HIS A 236 8.50 -18.36 11.68
C HIS A 236 8.64 -17.24 12.72
N VAL A 237 7.58 -16.56 13.16
CA VAL A 237 7.68 -15.61 14.29
C VAL A 237 7.17 -16.30 15.57
N PRO A 238 8.03 -16.52 16.58
CA PRO A 238 7.60 -17.08 17.86
C PRO A 238 6.53 -16.20 18.52
N LEU A 239 5.45 -16.80 19.02
CA LEU A 239 4.34 -16.11 19.73
C LEU A 239 4.80 -15.17 20.86
N ALA A 240 5.99 -15.37 21.42
CA ALA A 240 6.56 -14.58 22.51
C ALA A 240 7.11 -13.19 22.09
N LEU A 241 7.21 -12.89 20.80
CA LEU A 241 7.66 -11.60 20.24
C LEU A 241 6.53 -10.82 19.57
N MET A 242 5.29 -11.29 19.72
CA MET A 242 4.12 -10.68 19.09
C MET A 242 3.81 -9.36 19.81
N PRO A 243 3.83 -8.20 19.12
CA PRO A 243 3.43 -6.94 19.74
C PRO A 243 1.99 -7.04 20.24
N SER A 244 1.75 -6.46 21.41
CA SER A 244 0.40 -6.37 22.00
C SER A 244 -0.55 -5.60 21.07
N GLU A 245 -1.86 -5.77 21.24
CA GLU A 245 -2.86 -5.03 20.46
C GLU A 245 -2.67 -3.51 20.60
N GLU A 246 -2.24 -3.04 21.77
CA GLU A 246 -1.93 -1.64 22.04
C GLU A 246 -0.68 -1.15 21.29
N GLU A 247 0.38 -1.96 21.25
CA GLU A 247 1.58 -1.65 20.46
C GLU A 247 1.28 -1.65 18.96
N GLN A 248 0.47 -2.59 18.48
CA GLN A 248 0.02 -2.62 17.09
C GLN A 248 -0.84 -1.40 16.73
N ARG A 249 -1.74 -0.98 17.63
CA ARG A 249 -2.55 0.23 17.45
C ARG A 249 -1.66 1.46 17.37
N ASN A 250 -0.74 1.64 18.32
CA ASN A 250 0.17 2.78 18.35
C ASN A 250 1.05 2.81 17.10
N LEU A 251 1.53 1.65 16.65
CA LEU A 251 2.29 1.53 15.42
C LEU A 251 1.45 1.93 14.20
N LEU A 252 0.22 1.43 14.08
CA LEU A 252 -0.68 1.74 12.98
C LEU A 252 -0.96 3.24 12.88
N GLU A 253 -1.19 3.91 14.01
CA GLU A 253 -1.40 5.36 14.06
C GLU A 253 -0.15 6.15 13.67
N GLU A 254 1.04 5.69 14.09
CA GLU A 254 2.30 6.31 13.66
C GLU A 254 2.55 6.11 12.17
N ILE A 255 2.21 4.95 11.61
CA ILE A 255 2.32 4.69 10.17
C ILE A 255 1.36 5.61 9.40
N ASP A 256 0.11 5.81 9.84
CA ASP A 256 -0.81 6.78 9.22
C ASP A 256 -0.22 8.21 9.20
N ARG A 257 0.44 8.62 10.29
CA ARG A 257 1.10 9.94 10.37
C ARG A 257 2.28 10.08 9.41
N LEU A 258 3.02 9.00 9.16
CA LEU A 258 4.18 8.99 8.27
C LEU A 258 3.80 8.77 6.79
N LEU A 259 2.61 8.23 6.51
CA LEU A 259 2.19 7.98 5.14
C LEU A 259 1.94 9.30 4.37
N PRO A 260 2.37 9.41 3.11
CA PRO A 260 2.20 10.61 2.31
C PRO A 260 0.76 10.77 1.79
N PHE A 261 0.18 11.97 1.89
CA PHE A 261 -1.17 12.29 1.38
C PHE A 261 -1.13 12.56 -0.14
N GLN A 262 -0.86 11.54 -0.94
CA GLN A 262 -0.77 11.63 -2.40
C GLN A 262 -1.43 10.41 -3.07
N LYS A 263 -2.19 10.65 -4.15
CA LYS A 263 -2.85 9.60 -4.94
C LYS A 263 -1.81 8.70 -5.61
N GLY A 264 -2.02 7.39 -5.57
CA GLY A 264 -1.23 6.41 -6.34
C GLY A 264 0.12 6.01 -5.71
N VAL A 265 0.55 6.67 -4.63
CA VAL A 265 1.81 6.34 -3.95
C VAL A 265 1.67 5.06 -3.12
N THR A 266 0.55 4.89 -2.43
CA THR A 266 0.26 3.71 -1.62
C THR A 266 -0.86 2.91 -2.27
N SER A 267 -0.74 1.59 -2.36
CA SER A 267 -1.79 0.77 -2.99
C SER A 267 -3.11 0.85 -2.21
N THR A 268 -4.25 0.96 -2.90
CA THR A 268 -5.60 1.02 -2.29
C THR A 268 -5.88 -0.21 -1.43
N LYS A 269 -5.49 -1.40 -1.89
CA LYS A 269 -5.57 -2.64 -1.11
C LYS A 269 -4.87 -2.56 0.25
N PHE A 270 -3.68 -1.95 0.30
CA PHE A 270 -2.97 -1.77 1.56
C PHE A 270 -3.70 -0.80 2.49
N LEU A 271 -4.17 0.34 1.97
CA LEU A 271 -4.93 1.30 2.76
C LEU A 271 -6.23 0.70 3.32
N CYS A 272 -6.97 -0.06 2.51
CA CYS A 272 -8.16 -0.77 2.97
C CYS A 272 -7.83 -1.80 4.06
N ASN A 273 -6.76 -2.58 3.91
CA ASN A 273 -6.34 -3.52 4.96
C ASN A 273 -5.85 -2.82 6.23
N LEU A 274 -5.22 -1.65 6.09
CA LEU A 274 -4.80 -0.83 7.22
C LEU A 274 -6.02 -0.26 7.96
N LEU A 275 -7.02 0.23 7.23
CA LEU A 275 -8.29 0.68 7.81
C LEU A 275 -9.02 -0.46 8.52
N ARG A 276 -9.15 -1.64 7.90
CA ARG A 276 -9.72 -2.83 8.55
C ARG A 276 -9.03 -3.14 9.87
N THR A 277 -7.69 -3.16 9.84
CA THR A 277 -6.92 -3.47 11.05
C THR A 277 -7.07 -2.36 12.10
N GLY A 278 -7.15 -1.09 11.68
CA GLY A 278 -7.42 0.05 12.55
C GLY A 278 -8.78 -0.04 13.23
N LEU A 279 -9.82 -0.48 12.51
CA LEU A 279 -11.16 -0.71 13.06
C LEU A 279 -11.15 -1.85 14.09
N ILE A 280 -10.45 -2.96 13.82
CA ILE A 280 -10.28 -4.09 14.76
C ILE A 280 -9.58 -3.63 16.05
N LEU A 281 -8.48 -2.91 15.89
CA LEU A 281 -7.64 -2.45 17.01
C LEU A 281 -8.22 -1.21 17.72
N LYS A 282 -9.37 -0.69 17.27
CA LYS A 282 -10.01 0.53 17.77
C LYS A 282 -9.04 1.73 17.77
N ALA A 283 -8.43 1.98 16.63
CA ALA A 283 -7.58 3.15 16.39
C ALA A 283 -8.36 4.46 16.59
N SER A 284 -7.64 5.55 16.82
CA SER A 284 -8.21 6.89 16.99
C SER A 284 -9.04 7.32 15.78
N HIS A 285 -10.08 8.12 16.05
CA HIS A 285 -10.95 8.69 15.01
C HIS A 285 -10.17 9.49 13.96
N SER A 286 -9.09 10.18 14.35
CA SER A 286 -8.22 10.88 13.40
C SER A 286 -7.53 9.93 12.42
N CYS A 287 -7.02 8.79 12.92
CA CYS A 287 -6.37 7.80 12.07
C CYS A 287 -7.37 7.17 11.09
N VAL A 288 -8.54 6.76 11.58
CA VAL A 288 -9.62 6.22 10.73
C VAL A 288 -10.03 7.23 9.65
N SER A 289 -10.27 8.49 10.02
CA SER A 289 -10.66 9.54 9.06
C SER A 289 -9.57 9.84 8.04
N ASN A 290 -8.30 9.84 8.43
CA ASN A 290 -7.17 10.02 7.51
C ASN A 290 -7.10 8.87 6.49
N LEU A 291 -7.26 7.62 6.94
CA LEU A 291 -7.27 6.45 6.08
C LEU A 291 -8.48 6.47 5.13
N GLU A 292 -9.68 6.79 5.62
CA GLU A 292 -10.88 6.96 4.79
C GLU A 292 -10.66 8.01 3.70
N ARG A 293 -10.05 9.16 4.02
CA ARG A 293 -9.71 10.20 3.04
C ARG A 293 -8.72 9.72 2.00
N ARG A 294 -7.66 9.00 2.40
CA ARG A 294 -6.65 8.46 1.47
C ARG A 294 -7.26 7.42 0.53
N ILE A 295 -8.13 6.55 1.03
CA ILE A 295 -8.86 5.58 0.19
C ILE A 295 -9.78 6.35 -0.77
N GLY A 296 -10.51 7.36 -0.27
CA GLY A 296 -11.37 8.22 -1.08
C GLY A 296 -10.63 8.91 -2.24
N MET A 297 -9.34 9.28 -2.08
CA MET A 297 -8.56 9.88 -3.18
C MET A 297 -8.29 8.93 -4.37
N GLN A 298 -8.42 7.61 -4.17
CA GLN A 298 -8.08 6.59 -5.17
C GLN A 298 -9.08 5.42 -5.16
N LEU A 299 -10.34 5.73 -4.87
CA LEU A 299 -11.41 4.74 -4.80
C LEU A 299 -11.66 4.07 -6.16
N ASP A 300 -11.33 4.75 -7.26
CA ASP A 300 -11.36 4.24 -8.62
C ASP A 300 -10.43 3.04 -8.86
N GLU A 301 -9.41 2.86 -8.03
CA GLU A 301 -8.46 1.73 -8.07
C GLU A 301 -8.86 0.58 -7.12
N ALA A 302 -9.93 0.73 -6.34
CA ALA A 302 -10.37 -0.27 -5.38
C ALA A 302 -11.12 -1.43 -6.05
N THR A 303 -11.02 -2.61 -5.44
CA THR A 303 -11.84 -3.78 -5.81
C THR A 303 -13.02 -3.94 -4.85
N LEU A 304 -14.05 -4.70 -5.25
CA LEU A 304 -15.17 -5.02 -4.36
C LEU A 304 -14.68 -5.64 -3.05
N GLU A 305 -13.74 -6.58 -3.14
CA GLU A 305 -13.12 -7.22 -1.98
C GLU A 305 -12.47 -6.22 -1.03
N ASP A 306 -11.99 -5.06 -1.50
CA ASP A 306 -11.35 -4.04 -0.67
C ASP A 306 -12.38 -3.18 0.10
N LEU A 307 -13.63 -3.09 -0.37
CA LEU A 307 -14.70 -2.32 0.28
C LEU A 307 -15.48 -3.13 1.31
N LEU A 308 -15.32 -4.46 1.35
CA LEU A 308 -15.96 -5.31 2.36
C LEU A 308 -15.31 -5.08 3.72
N MET A 309 -15.80 -4.07 4.44
CA MET A 309 -15.36 -3.67 5.78
C MET A 309 -16.32 -4.27 6.81
N PRO A 310 -15.93 -5.34 7.52
CA PRO A 310 -16.85 -5.97 8.47
C PRO A 310 -17.09 -5.08 9.69
N THR A 311 -18.31 -5.14 10.23
CA THR A 311 -18.67 -4.46 11.48
C THR A 311 -18.15 -5.29 12.67
N PHE A 312 -17.50 -4.65 13.65
CA PHE A 312 -16.91 -5.32 14.82
C PHE A 312 -17.66 -5.06 16.14
N THR A 313 -18.91 -4.60 16.05
CA THR A 313 -19.79 -4.39 17.20
C THR A 313 -20.51 -5.69 17.57
N TYR A 314 -20.71 -5.92 18.86
CA TYR A 314 -21.42 -7.11 19.38
C TYR A 314 -22.96 -7.00 19.25
N SER A 315 -23.46 -5.99 18.53
CA SER A 315 -24.88 -5.72 18.30
C SER A 315 -25.39 -6.43 17.04
N MET A 316 -26.71 -6.59 16.94
CA MET A 316 -27.39 -7.04 15.72
C MET A 316 -27.38 -5.92 14.66
N GLU A 317 -26.19 -5.57 14.18
CA GLU A 317 -25.96 -4.62 13.12
C GLU A 317 -25.69 -5.35 11.80
N ALA A 318 -25.68 -4.58 10.70
CA ALA A 318 -25.30 -5.11 9.40
C ALA A 318 -23.88 -5.69 9.44
N LEU A 319 -23.64 -6.75 8.67
CA LEU A 319 -22.36 -7.46 8.58
C LEU A 319 -21.21 -6.55 8.14
N TYR A 320 -21.52 -5.52 7.33
CA TYR A 320 -20.57 -4.57 6.79
C TYR A 320 -20.86 -3.13 7.24
N ASP A 321 -19.79 -2.36 7.46
CA ASP A 321 -19.84 -0.95 7.83
C ASP A 321 -20.09 -0.07 6.60
N ILE A 322 -21.38 0.14 6.32
CA ILE A 322 -21.85 0.98 5.21
C ILE A 322 -21.53 2.45 5.46
N ASP A 323 -21.51 2.89 6.71
CA ASP A 323 -21.26 4.30 7.03
C ASP A 323 -19.80 4.66 6.70
N CYS A 324 -18.87 3.72 6.90
CA CYS A 324 -17.47 3.83 6.46
C CYS A 324 -17.37 4.00 4.94
N ILE A 325 -18.04 3.15 4.17
CA ILE A 325 -18.04 3.25 2.71
C ILE A 325 -18.68 4.55 2.23
N GLN A 326 -19.76 5.00 2.88
CA GLN A 326 -20.37 6.29 2.59
C GLN A 326 -19.38 7.45 2.80
N ARG A 327 -18.64 7.49 3.91
CA ARG A 327 -17.61 8.53 4.17
C ARG A 327 -16.47 8.48 3.14
N ILE A 328 -16.03 7.29 2.75
CA ILE A 328 -14.99 7.11 1.71
C ILE A 328 -15.49 7.67 0.36
N LEU A 329 -16.74 7.37 -0.01
CA LEU A 329 -17.36 7.89 -1.23
C LEU A 329 -17.50 9.42 -1.20
N GLU A 330 -17.95 9.99 -0.08
CA GLU A 330 -18.03 11.44 0.12
C GLU A 330 -16.66 12.11 -0.07
N HIS A 331 -15.58 11.49 0.42
CA HIS A 331 -14.22 11.98 0.19
C HIS A 331 -13.80 11.90 -1.28
N PHE A 332 -14.15 10.82 -2.00
CA PHE A 332 -13.89 10.71 -3.44
C PHE A 332 -14.58 11.83 -4.22
N LEU A 333 -15.88 12.05 -3.96
CA LEU A 333 -16.67 13.07 -4.64
C LEU A 333 -16.20 14.49 -4.32
N ALA A 334 -15.82 14.77 -3.07
CA ALA A 334 -15.26 16.06 -2.69
C ALA A 334 -13.94 16.38 -3.41
N MET A 335 -13.12 15.37 -3.69
CA MET A 335 -11.86 15.54 -4.43
C MET A 335 -12.06 15.70 -5.93
N ASP A 336 -13.02 14.98 -6.52
CA ASP A 336 -13.37 15.12 -7.95
C ASP A 336 -13.87 16.54 -8.26
N LEU A 337 -14.68 17.11 -7.36
CA LEU A 337 -15.15 18.50 -7.45
C LEU A 337 -14.01 19.51 -7.26
N ALA A 338 -13.10 19.30 -6.31
CA ALA A 338 -11.98 20.20 -6.03
C ALA A 338 -10.93 20.22 -7.14
N THR A 339 -10.65 19.07 -7.76
CA THR A 339 -9.69 18.95 -8.87
C THR A 339 -10.23 19.58 -10.15
N SER A 340 -11.55 19.73 -10.26
CA SER A 340 -12.26 20.31 -11.41
C SER A 340 -12.38 21.85 -11.39
N GLY A 341 -11.93 22.54 -10.34
CA GLY A 341 -11.90 24.01 -10.30
C GLY A 341 -13.27 24.71 -10.43
N ALA A 342 -14.38 24.01 -10.24
CA ALA A 342 -15.72 24.59 -10.36
C ALA A 342 -16.16 25.21 -9.03
N SER A 343 -16.12 26.54 -8.95
CA SER A 343 -16.82 27.30 -7.91
C SER A 343 -18.32 26.97 -7.93
N PRO A 344 -18.99 26.79 -6.77
CA PRO A 344 -20.41 26.51 -6.73
C PRO A 344 -21.19 27.78 -7.08
N GLY A 345 -21.50 27.97 -8.36
CA GLY A 345 -22.29 29.10 -8.81
C GLY A 345 -22.38 29.20 -10.33
N LEU A 346 -23.49 28.71 -10.89
CA LEU A 346 -24.08 29.11 -12.17
C LEU A 346 -23.30 28.74 -13.45
N VAL A 347 -23.20 27.45 -13.79
CA VAL A 347 -22.84 27.04 -15.16
C VAL A 347 -23.64 25.82 -15.61
N ASP A 348 -24.14 25.90 -16.85
CA ASP A 348 -24.94 24.88 -17.55
C ASP A 348 -24.31 23.49 -17.48
N GLU A 349 -25.14 22.48 -17.19
CA GLU A 349 -24.76 21.07 -17.06
C GLU A 349 -24.06 20.50 -18.31
N GLU A 350 -24.24 21.13 -19.47
CA GLU A 350 -23.75 20.66 -20.76
C GLU A 350 -22.28 21.04 -21.05
N GLN A 351 -21.73 22.05 -20.36
CA GLN A 351 -20.35 22.51 -20.56
C GLN A 351 -19.34 21.96 -19.55
N LEU A 352 -19.78 21.35 -18.45
CA LEU A 352 -18.92 20.69 -17.45
C LEU A 352 -18.34 19.35 -17.96
N ILE A 353 -18.99 18.76 -18.96
CA ILE A 353 -18.75 17.38 -19.43
C ILE A 353 -17.54 17.30 -20.39
N GLY A 354 -17.14 18.42 -21.01
CA GLY A 354 -16.18 18.43 -22.12
C GLY A 354 -14.70 18.22 -21.75
N SER A 355 -14.31 18.38 -20.47
CA SER A 355 -12.92 18.27 -20.02
C SER A 355 -12.68 17.22 -18.93
N LEU A 356 -13.73 16.52 -18.46
CA LEU A 356 -13.64 15.56 -17.37
C LEU A 356 -13.32 14.16 -17.92
N SER A 357 -12.27 13.53 -17.38
CA SER A 357 -12.15 12.08 -17.52
C SER A 357 -13.24 11.46 -16.67
N LEU A 358 -14.43 11.20 -17.22
CA LEU A 358 -15.55 10.58 -16.50
C LEU A 358 -15.27 9.14 -16.07
N THR A 359 -14.15 8.56 -16.52
CA THR A 359 -13.81 7.16 -16.27
C THR A 359 -13.70 6.80 -14.77
N PRO A 360 -13.05 7.58 -13.87
CA PRO A 360 -12.91 7.21 -12.46
C PRO A 360 -14.24 7.24 -11.71
N ILE A 361 -15.08 8.25 -11.97
CA ILE A 361 -16.38 8.37 -11.29
C ILE A 361 -17.37 7.29 -11.76
N ILE A 362 -17.33 6.91 -13.04
CA ILE A 362 -18.12 5.79 -13.57
C ILE A 362 -17.63 4.45 -12.97
N THR A 363 -16.32 4.25 -12.82
CA THR A 363 -15.79 3.03 -12.18
C THR A 363 -16.19 2.94 -10.72
N VAL A 364 -16.14 4.07 -9.99
CA VAL A 364 -16.61 4.14 -8.60
C VAL A 364 -18.11 3.88 -8.50
N ALA A 365 -18.95 4.47 -9.36
CA ALA A 365 -20.39 4.20 -9.37
C ALA A 365 -20.70 2.70 -9.53
N LYS A 366 -20.05 2.04 -10.50
CA LYS A 366 -20.16 0.59 -10.70
C LYS A 366 -19.69 -0.20 -9.48
N LEU A 367 -18.61 0.23 -8.83
CA LEU A 367 -18.10 -0.39 -7.61
C LEU A 367 -19.09 -0.28 -6.45
N ILE A 368 -19.70 0.88 -6.26
CA ILE A 368 -20.74 1.09 -5.24
C ILE A 368 -21.98 0.25 -5.55
N ASP A 369 -22.43 0.18 -6.79
CA ASP A 369 -23.59 -0.66 -7.16
C ASP A 369 -23.30 -2.16 -6.96
N MET A 370 -22.06 -2.60 -7.22
CA MET A 370 -21.61 -3.96 -6.87
C MET A 370 -21.60 -4.19 -5.35
N PHE A 371 -21.11 -3.22 -4.57
CA PHE A 371 -21.11 -3.28 -3.12
C PHE A 371 -22.53 -3.33 -2.55
N LEU A 372 -23.44 -2.47 -3.04
CA LEU A 372 -24.85 -2.48 -2.67
C LEU A 372 -25.50 -3.84 -2.93
N ALA A 373 -25.21 -4.47 -4.07
CA ALA A 373 -25.71 -5.80 -4.39
C ALA A 373 -25.15 -6.90 -3.46
N GLU A 374 -23.91 -6.76 -2.99
CA GLU A 374 -23.27 -7.70 -2.07
C GLU A 374 -23.81 -7.59 -0.63
N VAL A 375 -24.14 -6.37 -0.17
CA VAL A 375 -24.70 -6.14 1.17
C VAL A 375 -26.23 -6.30 1.22
N ALA A 376 -26.93 -6.19 0.09
CA ALA A 376 -28.38 -6.28 -0.02
C ALA A 376 -29.03 -7.56 0.58
N PRO A 377 -28.39 -8.76 0.56
CA PRO A 377 -28.94 -9.95 1.19
C PRO A 377 -28.98 -9.92 2.72
N ASP A 378 -28.26 -8.99 3.37
CA ASP A 378 -28.16 -8.92 4.83
C ASP A 378 -29.48 -8.43 5.45
N ILE A 379 -30.11 -9.30 6.24
CA ILE A 379 -31.39 -9.04 6.92
C ILE A 379 -31.32 -7.86 7.90
N ASN A 380 -30.13 -7.56 8.43
CA ASN A 380 -29.92 -6.45 9.36
C ASN A 380 -29.69 -5.11 8.64
N LEU A 381 -29.65 -5.11 7.30
CA LEU A 381 -29.47 -3.90 6.50
C LEU A 381 -30.73 -3.04 6.50
N LYS A 382 -30.64 -1.88 7.14
CA LYS A 382 -31.71 -0.87 7.12
C LYS A 382 -31.84 -0.24 5.73
N LEU A 383 -33.10 -0.10 5.28
CA LEU A 383 -33.45 0.54 4.01
C LEU A 383 -32.82 1.94 3.88
N SER A 384 -32.86 2.74 4.95
CA SER A 384 -32.33 4.11 4.93
C SER A 384 -30.83 4.17 4.60
N LYS A 385 -30.03 3.18 5.02
CA LYS A 385 -28.58 3.12 4.72
C LYS A 385 -28.32 2.73 3.27
N LEU A 386 -29.09 1.78 2.75
CA LEU A 386 -29.01 1.39 1.34
C LEU A 386 -29.41 2.57 0.43
N GLN A 387 -30.49 3.28 0.77
CA GLN A 387 -30.94 4.46 0.04
C GLN A 387 -29.94 5.62 0.14
N SER A 388 -29.38 5.90 1.31
CA SER A 388 -28.41 6.99 1.48
C SER A 388 -27.16 6.78 0.65
N LEU A 389 -26.61 5.56 0.64
CA LEU A 389 -25.44 5.23 -0.16
C LEU A 389 -25.74 5.24 -1.66
N ALA A 390 -26.89 4.70 -2.08
CA ALA A 390 -27.29 4.70 -3.49
C ALA A 390 -27.49 6.13 -4.03
N ALA A 391 -28.10 7.02 -3.24
CA ALA A 391 -28.36 8.41 -3.59
C ALA A 391 -27.11 9.31 -3.51
N ALA A 392 -26.06 8.90 -2.79
CA ALA A 392 -24.81 9.65 -2.71
C ALA A 392 -24.02 9.66 -4.04
N VAL A 393 -24.25 8.68 -4.91
CA VAL A 393 -23.62 8.61 -6.25
C VAL A 393 -24.39 9.53 -7.22
N PRO A 394 -23.71 10.49 -7.89
CA PRO A 394 -24.37 11.39 -8.85
C PRO A 394 -24.99 10.67 -10.04
N GLU A 395 -26.07 11.23 -10.58
CA GLU A 395 -26.83 10.62 -11.68
C GLU A 395 -26.00 10.45 -12.97
N TYR A 396 -25.12 11.40 -13.29
CA TYR A 396 -24.25 11.32 -14.47
C TYR A 396 -23.16 10.24 -14.35
N ALA A 397 -22.87 9.77 -13.13
CA ALA A 397 -21.89 8.72 -12.87
C ALA A 397 -22.41 7.33 -13.24
N ARG A 398 -23.73 7.18 -13.43
CA ARG A 398 -24.39 5.93 -13.84
C ARG A 398 -24.87 6.04 -15.30
N PRO A 399 -24.07 5.59 -16.28
CA PRO A 399 -24.54 5.46 -17.66
C PRO A 399 -25.67 4.43 -17.81
N LEU A 400 -25.63 3.38 -16.99
CA LEU A 400 -26.63 2.32 -16.90
C LEU A 400 -26.95 2.03 -15.44
N ASP A 401 -28.23 1.82 -15.14
CA ASP A 401 -28.72 1.55 -13.78
C ASP A 401 -28.88 0.05 -13.48
N ASP A 402 -28.43 -0.82 -14.37
CA ASP A 402 -28.52 -2.28 -14.23
C ASP A 402 -27.93 -2.79 -12.90
N GLY A 403 -26.80 -2.22 -12.48
CA GLY A 403 -26.15 -2.56 -11.22
C GLY A 403 -26.99 -2.18 -10.00
N LEU A 404 -27.55 -0.97 -10.02
CA LEU A 404 -28.45 -0.45 -8.98
C LEU A 404 -29.76 -1.26 -8.95
N TYR A 405 -30.36 -1.55 -10.11
CA TYR A 405 -31.53 -2.41 -10.22
C TYR A 405 -31.28 -3.81 -9.61
N ARG A 406 -30.14 -4.42 -9.92
CA ARG A 406 -29.75 -5.71 -9.35
C ARG A 406 -29.66 -5.64 -7.83
N ALA A 407 -29.07 -4.59 -7.27
CA ALA A 407 -28.99 -4.40 -5.82
C ALA A 407 -30.39 -4.25 -5.19
N ILE A 408 -31.28 -3.48 -5.83
CA ILE A 408 -32.68 -3.30 -5.40
C ILE A 408 -33.42 -4.64 -5.43
N ASP A 409 -33.37 -5.41 -6.52
CA ASP A 409 -34.05 -6.71 -6.60
C ASP A 409 -33.57 -7.69 -5.52
N ILE A 410 -32.26 -7.77 -5.31
CA ILE A 410 -31.68 -8.60 -4.24
C ILE A 410 -32.20 -8.15 -2.86
N TYR A 411 -32.24 -6.84 -2.60
CA TYR A 411 -32.74 -6.30 -1.35
C TYR A 411 -34.23 -6.62 -1.14
N LEU A 412 -35.08 -6.37 -2.15
CA LEU A 412 -36.51 -6.68 -2.12
C LEU A 412 -36.75 -8.19 -1.89
N LYS A 413 -35.90 -9.05 -2.46
CA LYS A 413 -35.96 -10.51 -2.28
C LYS A 413 -35.59 -10.92 -0.85
N ALA A 414 -34.58 -10.30 -0.26
CA ALA A 414 -34.11 -10.60 1.09
C ALA A 414 -34.98 -9.96 2.20
N HIS A 415 -35.72 -8.89 1.88
CA HIS A 415 -36.52 -8.10 2.81
C HIS A 415 -38.04 -8.09 2.48
N PRO A 416 -38.77 -9.22 2.51
CA PRO A 416 -40.20 -9.24 2.17
C PRO A 416 -41.11 -8.39 3.07
N TRP A 417 -40.64 -7.98 4.25
CA TRP A 417 -41.42 -7.25 5.26
C TRP A 417 -41.50 -5.73 5.03
N ILE A 418 -40.78 -5.19 4.06
CA ILE A 418 -40.87 -3.76 3.71
C ILE A 418 -42.23 -3.43 3.11
N SER A 419 -42.75 -2.26 3.47
CA SER A 419 -44.06 -1.75 3.02
C SER A 419 -44.06 -1.37 1.53
N GLU A 420 -45.24 -1.28 0.93
CA GLU A 420 -45.38 -0.86 -0.47
C GLU A 420 -44.82 0.55 -0.71
N SER A 421 -45.06 1.49 0.20
CA SER A 421 -44.49 2.84 0.12
C SER A 421 -42.95 2.85 0.17
N GLU A 422 -42.35 1.98 0.98
CA GLU A 422 -40.89 1.85 1.04
C GLU A 422 -40.31 1.25 -0.24
N ARG A 423 -41.02 0.29 -0.87
CA ARG A 423 -40.63 -0.25 -2.18
C ARG A 423 -40.69 0.82 -3.27
N GLU A 424 -41.75 1.64 -3.27
CA GLU A 424 -41.86 2.76 -4.20
C GLU A 424 -40.72 3.77 -4.03
N GLN A 425 -40.39 4.13 -2.79
CA GLN A 425 -39.26 5.03 -2.51
C GLN A 425 -37.93 4.44 -2.96
N LEU A 426 -37.68 3.16 -2.68
CA LEU A 426 -36.45 2.48 -3.08
C LEU A 426 -36.32 2.39 -4.60
N CYS A 427 -37.39 1.98 -5.29
CA CYS A 427 -37.40 1.89 -6.76
C CYS A 427 -37.36 3.27 -7.43
N GLY A 428 -37.69 4.34 -6.73
CA GLY A 428 -37.59 5.71 -7.24
C GLY A 428 -36.15 6.23 -7.38
N ILE A 429 -35.15 5.51 -6.83
CA ILE A 429 -33.73 5.91 -6.94
C ILE A 429 -33.15 5.52 -8.30
N MET A 430 -33.70 4.48 -8.96
CA MET A 430 -33.25 4.07 -10.29
C MET A 430 -34.00 4.81 -11.39
N ASP A 431 -33.27 5.20 -12.44
CA ASP A 431 -33.81 5.71 -13.68
C ASP A 431 -34.10 4.54 -14.64
N CYS A 432 -35.39 4.23 -14.81
CA CYS A 432 -35.85 3.16 -15.70
C CYS A 432 -35.46 3.39 -17.17
N GLN A 433 -35.13 4.63 -17.59
CA GLN A 433 -34.67 4.92 -18.94
C GLN A 433 -33.23 4.41 -19.19
N LYS A 434 -32.42 4.32 -18.12
CA LYS A 434 -31.01 3.88 -18.16
C LYS A 434 -30.85 2.37 -17.94
N LEU A 435 -31.95 1.62 -17.92
CA LEU A 435 -31.90 0.16 -17.88
C LEU A 435 -31.60 -0.39 -19.28
N SER A 436 -30.73 -1.39 -19.34
CA SER A 436 -30.52 -2.18 -20.55
C SER A 436 -31.77 -2.99 -20.90
N LEU A 437 -31.85 -3.46 -22.15
CA LEU A 437 -32.96 -4.33 -22.60
C LEU A 437 -33.08 -5.58 -21.72
N GLU A 438 -31.95 -6.19 -21.35
CA GLU A 438 -31.92 -7.37 -20.48
C GLU A 438 -32.47 -7.04 -19.08
N ALA A 439 -32.03 -5.92 -18.47
CA ALA A 439 -32.55 -5.48 -17.18
C ALA A 439 -34.04 -5.13 -17.24
N CYS A 440 -34.50 -4.47 -18.32
CA CYS A 440 -35.91 -4.16 -18.54
C CYS A 440 -36.77 -5.43 -18.61
N THR A 441 -36.36 -6.44 -19.38
CA THR A 441 -37.11 -7.70 -19.50
C THR A 441 -37.21 -8.43 -18.17
N HIS A 442 -36.13 -8.46 -17.38
CA HIS A 442 -36.16 -9.03 -16.03
C HIS A 442 -37.07 -8.22 -15.08
N ALA A 443 -36.97 -6.88 -15.11
CA ALA A 443 -37.81 -6.00 -14.31
C ALA A 443 -39.30 -6.08 -14.65
N ALA A 444 -39.65 -6.24 -15.93
CA ALA A 444 -41.03 -6.43 -16.37
C ALA A 444 -41.67 -7.72 -15.81
N GLN A 445 -40.86 -8.75 -15.55
CA GLN A 445 -41.29 -10.03 -15.00
C GLN A 445 -41.18 -10.10 -13.47
N ASN A 446 -40.67 -9.06 -12.82
CA ASN A 446 -40.39 -9.07 -11.39
C ASN A 446 -41.63 -8.66 -10.57
N GLU A 447 -42.31 -9.64 -9.99
CA GLU A 447 -43.51 -9.45 -9.15
C GLU A 447 -43.25 -8.67 -7.84
N ARG A 448 -41.99 -8.46 -7.44
CA ARG A 448 -41.64 -7.69 -6.23
C ARG A 448 -41.66 -6.18 -6.45
N LEU A 449 -41.62 -5.74 -7.71
CA LEU A 449 -41.60 -4.32 -8.05
C LEU A 449 -43.02 -3.73 -7.96
N PRO A 450 -43.17 -2.46 -7.53
CA PRO A 450 -44.44 -1.76 -7.63
C PRO A 450 -44.96 -1.68 -9.07
N LEU A 451 -46.28 -1.79 -9.26
CA LEU A 451 -46.92 -1.75 -10.59
C LEU A 451 -46.54 -0.50 -11.39
N ARG A 452 -46.40 0.65 -10.71
CA ARG A 452 -45.98 1.92 -11.33
C ARG A 452 -44.62 1.79 -12.03
N VAL A 453 -43.68 1.12 -11.39
CA VAL A 453 -42.31 0.90 -11.89
C VAL A 453 -42.35 -0.07 -13.07
N ILE A 454 -43.10 -1.17 -12.96
CA ILE A 454 -43.26 -2.14 -14.05
C ILE A 454 -43.81 -1.46 -15.31
N VAL A 455 -44.83 -0.60 -15.18
CA VAL A 455 -45.39 0.16 -16.31
C VAL A 455 -44.35 1.10 -16.94
N GLN A 456 -43.53 1.77 -16.13
CA GLN A 456 -42.44 2.62 -16.63
C GLN A 456 -41.40 1.81 -17.39
N VAL A 457 -40.96 0.68 -16.83
CA VAL A 457 -40.01 -0.23 -17.48
C VAL A 457 -40.55 -0.71 -18.82
N LEU A 458 -41.80 -1.20 -18.88
CA LEU A 458 -42.42 -1.66 -20.12
C LEU A 458 -42.53 -0.53 -21.17
N PHE A 459 -42.82 0.70 -20.73
CA PHE A 459 -42.85 1.86 -21.63
C PHE A 459 -41.48 2.13 -22.25
N PHE A 460 -40.42 2.14 -21.45
CA PHE A 460 -39.06 2.37 -21.95
C PHE A 460 -38.53 1.20 -22.79
N GLU A 461 -38.86 -0.04 -22.43
CA GLU A 461 -38.56 -1.22 -23.24
C GLU A 461 -39.18 -1.08 -24.64
N GLN A 462 -40.45 -0.71 -24.74
CA GLN A 462 -41.11 -0.46 -26.02
C GLN A 462 -40.44 0.68 -26.80
N LEU A 463 -40.03 1.75 -26.13
CA LEU A 463 -39.35 2.89 -26.74
C LEU A 463 -37.97 2.49 -27.30
N GLN A 464 -37.17 1.74 -26.54
CA GLN A 464 -35.86 1.23 -26.95
C GLN A 464 -35.98 0.27 -28.13
N LEU A 465 -36.97 -0.64 -28.12
CA LEU A 465 -37.25 -1.55 -29.23
C LEU A 465 -37.63 -0.79 -30.50
N ARG A 466 -38.53 0.19 -30.42
CA ARG A 466 -38.92 1.04 -31.56
C ARG A 466 -37.73 1.82 -32.12
N THR A 467 -36.90 2.38 -31.25
CA THR A 467 -35.71 3.15 -31.66
C THR A 467 -34.68 2.26 -32.34
N SER A 468 -34.45 1.05 -31.82
CA SER A 468 -33.55 0.06 -32.42
C SER A 468 -34.04 -0.41 -33.78
N ILE A 469 -35.35 -0.67 -33.90
CA ILE A 469 -35.99 -1.04 -35.18
C ILE A 469 -35.85 0.11 -36.20
N ALA A 470 -36.15 1.35 -35.81
CA ALA A 470 -36.00 2.52 -36.67
C ALA A 470 -34.53 2.75 -37.09
N GLY A 471 -33.58 2.55 -36.18
CA GLY A 471 -32.15 2.61 -36.48
C GLY A 471 -31.71 1.56 -37.51
N CYS A 472 -32.21 0.32 -37.41
CA CYS A 472 -31.96 -0.73 -38.41
C CYS A 472 -32.47 -0.37 -39.81
N PHE A 473 -33.62 0.31 -39.90
CA PHE A 473 -34.16 0.80 -41.18
C PHE A 473 -33.30 1.90 -41.79
N LEU A 474 -32.81 2.86 -41.00
CA LEU A 474 -31.93 3.94 -41.47
C LEU A 474 -30.53 3.45 -41.90
N VAL A 475 -30.02 2.38 -41.29
CA VAL A 475 -28.75 1.75 -41.71
C VAL A 475 -28.91 0.95 -43.01
N SER A 476 -30.12 0.43 -43.27
CA SER A 476 -30.43 -0.35 -44.47
C SER A 476 -30.67 0.54 -45.71
N ASP A 477 -31.14 1.77 -45.53
CA ASP A 477 -31.36 2.73 -46.63
C ASP A 477 -30.07 3.38 -47.20
N ASN A 478 -28.90 3.14 -46.60
CA ASN A 478 -27.62 3.68 -47.09
C ASN A 478 -26.84 2.72 -48.02
N LEU A 479 -27.44 1.59 -48.43
CA LEU A 479 -26.75 0.58 -49.26
C LEU A 479 -27.19 0.50 -50.73
N ASP A 480 -28.16 1.30 -51.20
CA ASP A 480 -28.55 1.32 -52.62
C ASP A 480 -28.50 2.73 -53.23
N GLY A 481 -27.84 2.83 -54.38
CA GLY A 481 -27.24 4.06 -54.88
C GLY A 481 -28.14 5.04 -55.65
N SER A 482 -27.62 6.28 -55.70
CA SER A 482 -27.61 7.26 -56.80
C SER A 482 -28.79 8.24 -57.09
N ARG A 483 -28.52 9.51 -56.67
CA ARG A 483 -28.71 10.83 -57.36
C ARG A 483 -30.11 11.54 -57.28
N PRO A 484 -30.19 12.88 -57.49
CA PRO A 484 -29.65 13.96 -56.64
C PRO A 484 -30.68 15.12 -56.42
N LEU A 485 -30.66 15.85 -55.30
CA LEU A 485 -31.12 17.25 -55.30
C LEU A 485 -30.56 18.07 -54.13
N ARG A 486 -30.12 19.27 -54.50
CA ARG A 486 -29.39 20.33 -53.79
C ARG A 486 -30.16 20.91 -52.59
N SER A 487 -29.42 21.19 -51.51
CA SER A 487 -29.36 22.42 -50.68
C SER A 487 -29.04 22.01 -49.24
N GLY A 488 -28.05 22.48 -48.49
CA GLY A 488 -27.02 23.49 -48.62
C GLY A 488 -26.40 23.63 -47.21
N LEU A 489 -25.09 23.90 -47.16
CA LEU A 489 -24.24 24.26 -46.01
C LEU A 489 -23.53 23.16 -45.17
N VAL A 490 -22.22 23.10 -45.44
CA VAL A 490 -21.05 23.14 -44.53
C VAL A 490 -20.81 21.95 -43.58
N ALA A 491 -19.83 21.13 -43.98
CA ALA A 491 -19.01 20.32 -43.06
C ALA A 491 -17.99 21.17 -42.29
N PRO A 492 -17.43 20.64 -41.20
CA PRO A 492 -16.03 20.28 -41.29
C PRO A 492 -15.74 18.83 -40.89
N ASN A 493 -14.59 18.40 -41.39
CA ASN A 493 -14.11 17.05 -41.62
C ASN A 493 -13.10 16.65 -40.54
N GLU A 494 -13.35 15.54 -39.82
CA GLU A 494 -12.29 14.71 -39.24
C GLU A 494 -12.55 13.25 -39.65
N GLY A 495 -11.97 12.90 -40.80
CA GLY A 495 -12.02 11.57 -41.40
C GLY A 495 -10.91 10.66 -40.85
N GLY A 496 -11.29 9.42 -40.53
CA GLY A 496 -10.33 8.33 -40.26
C GLY A 496 -10.96 7.01 -39.78
N GLY A 497 -12.10 7.04 -39.08
CA GLY A 497 -12.66 5.83 -38.45
C GLY A 497 -13.57 4.97 -39.34
N TRP A 498 -14.27 5.58 -40.30
CA TRP A 498 -15.41 4.91 -40.96
C TRP A 498 -15.00 3.80 -41.93
N THR A 499 -13.88 3.97 -42.65
CA THR A 499 -13.42 2.98 -43.63
C THR A 499 -12.84 1.72 -43.00
N THR A 500 -12.30 1.82 -41.78
CA THR A 500 -11.74 0.69 -41.03
C THR A 500 -12.85 -0.14 -40.40
N SER A 501 -13.85 0.53 -39.80
CA SER A 501 -14.99 -0.14 -39.17
C SER A 501 -15.90 -0.87 -40.17
N VAL A 502 -16.06 -0.35 -41.39
CA VAL A 502 -16.80 -1.05 -42.47
C VAL A 502 -16.05 -2.30 -42.94
N ARG A 503 -14.71 -2.26 -42.99
CA ARG A 503 -13.89 -3.40 -43.39
C ARG A 503 -13.88 -4.50 -42.32
N ASP A 504 -13.79 -4.13 -41.05
CA ASP A 504 -13.82 -5.07 -39.93
C ASP A 504 -15.19 -5.74 -39.79
N ASN A 505 -16.29 -5.02 -40.02
CA ASN A 505 -17.63 -5.59 -40.07
C ASN A 505 -17.81 -6.59 -41.24
N GLN A 506 -17.21 -6.31 -42.41
CA GLN A 506 -17.23 -7.24 -43.53
C GLN A 506 -16.46 -8.54 -43.22
N VAL A 507 -15.32 -8.43 -42.53
CA VAL A 507 -14.49 -9.57 -42.12
C VAL A 507 -15.20 -10.40 -41.04
N LEU A 508 -15.85 -9.77 -40.06
CA LEU A 508 -16.64 -10.46 -39.04
C LEU A 508 -17.85 -11.19 -39.65
N LYS A 509 -18.51 -10.60 -40.65
CA LYS A 509 -19.61 -11.24 -41.37
C LYS A 509 -19.16 -12.51 -42.09
N VAL A 510 -18.04 -12.46 -42.81
CA VAL A 510 -17.45 -13.65 -43.45
C VAL A 510 -17.03 -14.69 -42.42
N GLY A 511 -16.50 -14.26 -41.26
CA GLY A 511 -16.19 -15.15 -40.14
C GLY A 511 -17.42 -15.86 -39.56
N MET A 512 -18.54 -15.15 -39.41
CA MET A 512 -19.81 -15.72 -38.94
C MET A 512 -20.42 -16.73 -39.94
N ASP A 513 -20.36 -16.43 -41.23
CA ASP A 513 -20.85 -17.34 -42.27
C ASP A 513 -20.03 -18.63 -42.32
N HIS A 514 -18.69 -18.52 -42.18
CA HIS A 514 -17.81 -19.68 -42.06
C HIS A 514 -18.09 -20.50 -40.78
N MET A 515 -18.34 -19.85 -39.65
CA MET A 515 -18.71 -20.53 -38.41
C MET A 515 -20.03 -21.28 -38.54
N ARG A 516 -21.03 -20.67 -39.20
CA ARG A 516 -22.35 -21.27 -39.46
C ARG A 516 -22.23 -22.54 -40.30
N THR A 517 -21.44 -22.51 -41.37
CA THR A 517 -21.20 -23.69 -42.21
C THR A 517 -20.55 -24.82 -41.40
N ARG A 518 -19.57 -24.50 -40.56
CA ARG A 518 -18.86 -25.49 -39.75
C ARG A 518 -19.73 -26.13 -38.66
N VAL A 519 -20.64 -25.35 -38.07
CA VAL A 519 -21.66 -25.89 -37.13
C VAL A 519 -22.60 -26.84 -37.85
N SER A 520 -23.05 -26.50 -39.06
CA SER A 520 -23.95 -27.34 -39.84
C SER A 520 -23.30 -28.66 -40.29
N GLU A 521 -21.99 -28.63 -40.62
CA GLU A 521 -21.20 -29.84 -40.89
C GLU A 521 -21.06 -30.73 -39.65
N LEU A 522 -20.76 -30.14 -38.48
CA LEU A 522 -20.66 -30.88 -37.22
C LEU A 522 -22.00 -31.48 -36.77
N GLU A 523 -23.12 -30.79 -36.99
CA GLU A 523 -24.45 -31.34 -36.75
C GLU A 523 -24.76 -32.55 -37.64
N LYS A 524 -24.26 -32.53 -38.88
CA LYS A 524 -24.39 -33.63 -39.84
C LYS A 524 -23.54 -34.82 -39.42
N GLU A 525 -22.29 -34.60 -39.00
CA GLU A 525 -21.41 -35.65 -38.45
C GLU A 525 -21.94 -36.23 -37.13
N CYS A 526 -22.53 -35.39 -36.27
CA CYS A 526 -23.16 -35.86 -35.04
C CYS A 526 -24.40 -36.71 -35.31
N SER A 527 -25.12 -36.41 -36.39
CA SER A 527 -26.27 -37.18 -36.86
C SER A 527 -25.86 -38.52 -37.49
N THR A 528 -24.78 -38.56 -38.27
CA THR A 528 -24.25 -39.81 -38.83
C THR A 528 -23.70 -40.73 -37.74
N MET A 529 -22.94 -40.21 -36.77
CA MET A 529 -22.48 -40.99 -35.61
C MET A 529 -23.62 -41.54 -34.75
N ARG A 530 -24.76 -40.83 -34.68
CA ARG A 530 -25.97 -41.33 -33.98
C ARG A 530 -26.69 -42.43 -34.75
N GLN A 531 -26.56 -42.45 -36.08
CA GLN A 531 -27.14 -43.49 -36.93
C GLN A 531 -26.27 -44.75 -36.92
N GLU A 532 -24.93 -44.61 -36.97
CA GLU A 532 -23.97 -45.73 -36.89
C GLU A 532 -23.96 -46.44 -35.53
N LYS A 533 -24.45 -45.79 -34.47
CA LYS A 533 -24.65 -46.43 -33.15
C LYS A 533 -25.96 -47.21 -33.04
N ARG A 534 -26.82 -47.15 -34.06
CA ARG A 534 -28.18 -47.74 -34.04
C ARG A 534 -28.31 -48.96 -34.96
N ASP A 535 -27.28 -49.24 -35.76
CA ASP A 535 -27.01 -50.51 -36.46
C ASP A 535 -25.90 -51.26 -35.70
#